data_AF-A0A8T2CML2-F1
#
_entry.id   AF-A0A8T2CML2-F1
#
_cell.length_a   1.000
_cell.length_b   1.000
_cell.length_c   1.000
_cell.angle_alpha   90.00
_cell.angle_beta   90.00
_cell.angle_gamma   90.00
#
_symmetry.space_group_name_H-M   'P 1'
#
loop_
_entity.id
_entity.type
_entity.pdbx_description
1 polymer ?
#
loop_
_entity_poly.entity_id
_entity_poly.type
_entity_poly.pdbx_seq_one_letter_code
_entity_poly.pdbx_strand_id
1 'polypeptide(L)'
;MSAIPRFSGSINPHVEEPHEVESKNPASNSVWAVDPRYYDLAEVKKESKLWRAAEKKKPWYDAPAKVKVTTKKGICHLNIEFKLGLPPEAVYEMFTNPNNFPFFKEDKDGRQRLENKSTKVLKKDGPRQTTKVEKALSWNFLGCSGDIPIHLIIHENHKNLTAKYTTKKMMLMKVFEGSWKVEPDYVDQERLCKPRLPKSRKEYKICSGGQGKVGSKVTMEQIFQPSSLLNLPPVSWIIRGITIRTTKILLEDLRKAGTSLRKV
;
A
#
# COMPACT_ATOMS: atom_id res chain seq x y z
N MET A 1 42.47 -14.51 21.61
CA MET A 1 41.46 -14.13 22.62
C MET A 1 40.68 -12.96 22.07
N SER A 2 39.39 -13.16 21.79
CA SER A 2 38.52 -12.19 21.10
C SER A 2 37.81 -11.33 22.14
N ALA A 3 37.88 -10.01 21.99
CA ALA A 3 37.19 -9.05 22.85
C ALA A 3 35.83 -8.69 22.22
N ILE A 4 34.75 -9.04 22.90
CA ILE A 4 33.37 -8.70 22.53
C ILE A 4 33.05 -7.31 23.08
N PRO A 5 32.62 -6.33 22.27
CA PRO A 5 32.05 -5.10 22.80
C PRO A 5 30.61 -5.36 23.27
N ARG A 6 30.39 -5.12 24.56
CA ARG A 6 29.10 -5.20 25.26
C ARG A 6 28.29 -3.94 24.95
N PHE A 7 27.29 -4.02 24.08
CA PHE A 7 26.31 -2.94 23.91
C PHE A 7 25.24 -3.03 25.00
N SER A 8 25.40 -2.24 26.05
CA SER A 8 24.32 -1.84 26.97
C SER A 8 23.65 -0.60 26.39
N GLY A 9 22.52 -0.79 25.70
CA GLY A 9 21.67 0.29 25.21
C GLY A 9 20.24 0.05 25.65
N SER A 10 19.81 0.77 26.67
CA SER A 10 18.46 0.74 27.23
C SER A 10 17.44 1.12 26.16
N ILE A 11 16.46 0.25 25.94
CA ILE A 11 15.28 0.53 25.12
C ILE A 11 14.47 1.58 25.89
N ASN A 12 14.39 2.79 25.36
CA ASN A 12 13.53 3.85 25.89
C ASN A 12 12.10 3.61 25.36
N PRO A 13 11.12 3.22 26.21
CA PRO A 13 9.74 3.04 25.77
C PRO A 13 9.03 4.39 25.87
N HIS A 14 9.24 5.27 24.90
CA HIS A 14 8.35 6.42 24.71
C HIS A 14 7.53 6.22 23.44
N VAL A 15 6.55 5.34 23.55
CA VAL A 15 5.32 5.48 22.78
C VAL A 15 4.50 6.45 23.60
N GLU A 16 4.47 7.73 23.23
CA GLU A 16 3.49 8.67 23.78
C GLU A 16 2.10 8.06 23.56
N GLU A 17 1.41 7.80 24.66
CA GLU A 17 -0.04 7.71 24.66
C GLU A 17 -0.59 9.00 24.02
N PRO A 18 -1.57 8.92 23.10
CA PRO A 18 -2.28 10.12 22.72
C PRO A 18 -3.08 10.54 23.94
N HIS A 19 -2.55 11.52 24.68
CA HIS A 19 -3.33 12.35 25.57
C HIS A 19 -4.59 12.79 24.82
N GLU A 20 -5.74 12.77 25.49
CA GLU A 20 -6.99 13.35 25.00
C GLU A 20 -6.74 14.80 24.59
N VAL A 21 -6.49 15.01 23.29
CA VAL A 21 -6.43 16.35 22.72
C VAL A 21 -7.87 16.78 22.52
N GLU A 22 -8.32 17.58 23.47
CA GLU A 22 -9.47 18.47 23.39
C GLU A 22 -9.60 19.04 21.96
N SER A 23 -10.81 18.92 21.41
CA SER A 23 -11.20 19.28 20.05
C SER A 23 -10.69 20.66 19.61
N LYS A 24 -9.51 20.68 18.99
CA LYS A 24 -9.09 21.75 18.09
C LYS A 24 -9.08 21.19 16.68
N ASN A 25 -9.92 21.75 15.81
CA ASN A 25 -9.98 21.43 14.39
C ASN A 25 -8.55 21.41 13.82
N PRO A 26 -8.03 20.26 13.35
CA PRO A 26 -6.71 20.24 12.76
C PRO A 26 -6.73 21.11 11.50
N ALA A 27 -5.73 21.98 11.37
CA ALA A 27 -5.58 22.88 10.23
C ALA A 27 -5.82 22.13 8.91
N SER A 28 -6.52 22.79 7.98
CA SER A 28 -6.97 22.30 6.67
C SER A 28 -5.89 21.66 5.78
N ASN A 29 -4.62 21.69 6.17
CA ASN A 29 -3.45 21.35 5.36
C ASN A 29 -2.70 20.09 5.83
N SER A 30 -3.14 19.38 6.87
CA SER A 30 -2.48 18.13 7.30
C SER A 30 -2.67 17.02 6.27
N VAL A 31 -1.55 16.43 5.82
CA VAL A 31 -1.54 15.29 4.90
C VAL A 31 -1.75 14.01 5.71
N TRP A 32 -2.93 13.41 5.57
CA TRP A 32 -3.25 12.14 6.23
C TRP A 32 -3.02 10.99 5.25
N ALA A 33 -2.37 9.91 5.71
CA ALA A 33 -2.33 8.67 4.95
C ALA A 33 -3.73 8.04 4.85
N VAL A 34 -4.47 8.05 5.97
CA VAL A 34 -5.91 7.77 6.07
C VAL A 34 -6.50 8.79 7.02
N ASP A 35 -7.64 9.41 6.66
CA ASP A 35 -8.20 10.49 7.48
C ASP A 35 -9.03 9.88 8.63
N PRO A 36 -8.64 10.12 9.90
CA PRO A 36 -9.22 9.46 11.07
C PRO A 36 -10.70 9.80 11.30
N ARG A 37 -11.26 10.78 10.58
CA ARG A 37 -12.70 11.10 10.65
C ARG A 37 -13.58 10.07 9.94
N TYR A 38 -13.00 9.17 9.14
CA TYR A 38 -13.77 8.20 8.35
C TYR A 38 -13.62 6.75 8.80
N TYR A 39 -12.89 6.49 9.89
CA TYR A 39 -12.76 5.16 10.47
C TYR A 39 -12.58 5.23 11.99
N ASP A 40 -12.88 4.13 12.68
CA ASP A 40 -12.65 4.01 14.12
C ASP A 40 -11.21 3.52 14.37
N LEU A 41 -10.35 4.43 14.85
CA LEU A 41 -8.95 4.12 15.14
C LEU A 41 -8.80 3.07 16.26
N ALA A 42 -9.69 3.04 17.25
CA ALA A 42 -9.65 2.05 18.31
C ALA A 42 -9.99 0.65 17.76
N GLU A 43 -10.94 0.58 16.83
CA GLU A 43 -11.28 -0.65 16.12
C GLU A 43 -10.11 -1.17 15.28
N VAL A 44 -9.48 -0.32 14.47
CA VAL A 44 -8.30 -0.70 13.66
C VAL A 44 -7.14 -1.17 14.54
N LYS A 45 -6.90 -0.51 15.68
CA LYS A 45 -5.90 -0.96 16.67
C LYS A 45 -6.24 -2.34 17.24
N LYS A 46 -7.51 -2.62 17.53
CA LYS A 46 -7.98 -3.93 17.99
C LYS A 46 -7.77 -5.00 16.92
N GLU A 47 -8.15 -4.74 15.68
CA GLU A 47 -7.96 -5.65 14.55
C GLU A 47 -6.47 -5.95 14.32
N SER A 48 -5.60 -4.94 14.42
CA SER A 48 -4.14 -5.10 14.33
C SER A 48 -3.59 -5.98 15.46
N LYS A 49 -4.11 -5.85 16.68
CA LYS A 49 -3.73 -6.73 17.81
C LYS A 49 -4.12 -8.18 17.55
N LEU A 50 -5.30 -8.44 16.97
CA LEU A 50 -5.73 -9.80 16.60
C LEU A 50 -4.78 -10.42 15.57
N TRP A 51 -4.34 -9.64 14.57
CA TRP A 51 -3.36 -10.08 13.59
C TRP A 51 -2.00 -10.43 14.21
N ARG A 52 -1.46 -9.57 15.07
CA ARG A 52 -0.19 -9.82 15.79
C ARG A 52 -0.28 -11.06 16.68
N ALA A 53 -1.38 -11.23 17.41
CA ALA A 53 -1.59 -12.40 18.26
C ALA A 53 -1.69 -13.70 17.45
N ALA A 54 -2.34 -13.64 16.28
CA ALA A 54 -2.41 -14.78 15.37
C ALA A 54 -1.04 -15.12 14.78
N GLU A 55 -0.27 -14.10 14.35
CA GLU A 55 1.07 -14.27 13.77
C GLU A 55 2.02 -15.00 14.72
N LYS A 56 1.98 -14.66 16.02
CA LYS A 56 2.78 -15.33 17.07
C LYS A 56 2.41 -16.80 17.27
N LYS A 57 1.14 -17.18 17.07
CA LYS A 57 0.66 -18.55 17.26
C LYS A 57 0.89 -19.42 16.03
N LYS A 58 0.48 -18.93 14.86
CA LYS A 58 0.64 -19.60 13.58
C LYS A 58 0.81 -18.52 12.50
N PRO A 59 2.01 -18.38 11.91
CA PRO A 59 2.27 -17.37 10.91
C PRO A 59 1.24 -17.41 9.78
N TRP A 60 0.65 -16.26 9.46
CA TRP A 60 -0.32 -16.17 8.39
C TRP A 60 0.38 -15.95 7.05
N TYR A 61 -0.02 -16.75 6.05
CA TYR A 61 0.53 -16.69 4.71
C TYR A 61 -0.30 -15.77 3.82
N ASP A 62 0.29 -14.63 3.45
CA ASP A 62 -0.26 -13.80 2.37
C ASP A 62 0.13 -14.41 1.03
N ALA A 63 -0.87 -14.78 0.22
CA ALA A 63 -0.64 -15.32 -1.10
C ALA A 63 -0.05 -14.24 -2.05
N PRO A 64 0.83 -14.61 -2.99
CA PRO A 64 1.31 -13.70 -4.02
C PRO A 64 0.16 -13.09 -4.83
N ALA A 65 0.38 -11.87 -5.33
CA ALA A 65 -0.64 -11.18 -6.12
C ALA A 65 -0.95 -11.90 -7.43
N LYS A 66 -2.24 -12.02 -7.75
CA LYS A 66 -2.74 -12.49 -9.04
C LYS A 66 -2.68 -11.33 -10.01
N VAL A 67 -1.83 -11.44 -11.04
CA VAL A 67 -1.65 -10.39 -12.06
C VAL A 67 -2.09 -10.91 -13.43
N LYS A 68 -3.17 -10.37 -13.96
CA LYS A 68 -3.64 -10.63 -15.33
C LYS A 68 -3.23 -9.47 -16.23
N VAL A 69 -2.50 -9.77 -17.30
CA VAL A 69 -2.02 -8.78 -18.26
C VAL A 69 -2.80 -8.93 -19.55
N THR A 70 -3.33 -7.83 -20.06
CA THR A 70 -3.89 -7.77 -21.42
C THR A 70 -3.24 -6.62 -22.19
N THR A 71 -3.00 -6.81 -23.48
CA THR A 71 -2.42 -5.77 -24.34
C THR A 71 -3.29 -5.59 -25.56
N LYS A 72 -3.77 -4.37 -25.81
CA LYS A 72 -4.59 -4.04 -26.99
C LYS A 72 -4.15 -2.71 -27.57
N LYS A 73 -3.87 -2.68 -28.88
CA LYS A 73 -3.41 -1.47 -29.60
C LYS A 73 -2.20 -0.78 -28.91
N GLY A 74 -1.32 -1.59 -28.32
CA GLY A 74 -0.12 -1.16 -27.62
C GLY A 74 -0.30 -0.62 -26.21
N ILE A 75 -1.54 -0.55 -25.71
CA ILE A 75 -1.86 -0.24 -24.32
C ILE A 75 -1.87 -1.54 -23.51
N CYS A 76 -1.16 -1.56 -22.39
CA CYS A 76 -1.12 -2.67 -21.45
C CYS A 76 -2.01 -2.38 -20.25
N HIS A 77 -2.86 -3.35 -19.90
CA HIS A 77 -3.75 -3.31 -18.74
C HIS A 77 -3.37 -4.45 -17.80
N LEU A 78 -2.99 -4.09 -16.58
CA LEU A 78 -2.70 -5.01 -15.50
C LEU A 78 -3.88 -4.99 -14.54
N ASN A 79 -4.57 -6.12 -14.42
CA ASN A 79 -5.58 -6.36 -13.40
C ASN A 79 -4.94 -7.18 -12.28
N ILE A 80 -4.87 -6.60 -11.09
CA ILE A 80 -4.12 -7.11 -9.95
C ILE A 80 -5.10 -7.36 -8.80
N GLU A 81 -5.06 -8.56 -8.23
CA GLU A 81 -5.82 -8.91 -7.03
C GLU A 81 -4.91 -9.60 -6.01
N PHE A 82 -4.96 -9.16 -4.76
CA PHE A 82 -4.26 -9.82 -3.67
C PHE A 82 -4.95 -9.60 -2.33
N LYS A 83 -4.53 -10.37 -1.33
CA LYS A 83 -5.01 -10.27 0.03
C LYS A 83 -3.85 -10.08 0.98
N LEU A 84 -4.04 -9.26 2.00
CA LEU A 84 -3.07 -9.04 3.08
C LEU A 84 -3.73 -9.26 4.43
N GLY A 85 -3.00 -9.91 5.33
CA GLY A 85 -3.38 -10.09 6.73
C GLY A 85 -3.22 -8.82 7.56
N LEU A 86 -3.89 -7.74 7.19
CA LEU A 86 -3.89 -6.46 7.89
C LEU A 86 -5.25 -5.78 7.73
N PRO A 87 -5.64 -4.88 8.65
CA PRO A 87 -6.84 -4.06 8.48
C PRO A 87 -6.80 -3.22 7.20
N PRO A 88 -7.94 -2.96 6.54
CA PRO A 88 -8.00 -2.18 5.29
C PRO A 88 -7.35 -0.81 5.37
N GLU A 89 -7.48 -0.11 6.50
CA GLU A 89 -6.87 1.20 6.71
C GLU A 89 -5.34 1.11 6.70
N ALA A 90 -4.78 0.12 7.40
CA ALA A 90 -3.34 -0.12 7.44
C ALA A 90 -2.78 -0.50 6.06
N VAL A 91 -3.54 -1.26 5.26
CA VAL A 91 -3.15 -1.59 3.89
C VAL A 91 -3.28 -0.40 2.96
N TYR A 92 -4.31 0.43 3.11
CA TYR A 92 -4.49 1.64 2.31
C TYR A 92 -3.33 2.63 2.55
N GLU A 93 -2.91 2.79 3.80
CA GLU A 93 -1.75 3.59 4.18
C GLU A 93 -0.47 3.16 3.45
N MET A 94 -0.30 1.86 3.14
CA MET A 94 0.89 1.39 2.41
C MET A 94 1.04 2.01 1.00
N PHE A 95 -0.04 2.54 0.42
CA PHE A 95 -0.04 3.21 -0.88
C PHE A 95 0.04 4.74 -0.78
N THR A 96 -0.54 5.31 0.28
CA THR A 96 -0.83 6.75 0.38
C THR A 96 0.03 7.46 1.42
N ASN A 97 0.84 6.74 2.19
CA ASN A 97 1.60 7.35 3.28
C ASN A 97 2.57 8.44 2.76
N PRO A 98 2.45 9.69 3.24
CA PRO A 98 3.30 10.79 2.80
C PRO A 98 4.73 10.72 3.36
N ASN A 99 4.95 10.01 4.47
CA ASN A 99 6.17 10.03 5.27
C ASN A 99 7.24 9.01 4.82
N ASN A 100 7.17 8.55 3.57
CA ASN A 100 8.15 7.64 2.96
C ASN A 100 8.49 6.41 3.83
N PHE A 101 7.46 5.76 4.39
CA PHE A 101 7.66 4.54 5.16
C PHE A 101 8.31 3.44 4.29
N PRO A 102 9.23 2.64 4.85
CA PRO A 102 10.04 1.67 4.10
C PRO A 102 9.24 0.40 3.76
N PHE A 103 8.11 0.54 3.07
CA PHE A 103 7.31 -0.59 2.58
C PHE A 103 7.99 -1.27 1.38
N PHE A 104 8.81 -0.53 0.63
CA PHE A 104 9.57 -1.04 -0.50
C PHE A 104 11.00 -1.33 -0.09
N LYS A 105 11.54 -2.47 -0.52
CA LYS A 105 12.89 -2.88 -0.15
C LYS A 105 13.93 -1.93 -0.73
N GLU A 106 15.05 -1.82 -0.04
CA GLU A 106 16.25 -1.19 -0.58
C GLU A 106 16.88 -2.06 -1.67
N ASP A 107 17.51 -1.40 -2.63
CA ASP A 107 18.41 -2.02 -3.59
C ASP A 107 19.81 -2.24 -2.98
N LYS A 108 20.76 -2.68 -3.80
CA LYS A 108 22.13 -2.97 -3.32
C LYS A 108 22.89 -1.73 -2.87
N ASP A 109 22.47 -0.55 -3.33
CA ASP A 109 23.10 0.73 -3.04
C ASP A 109 22.39 1.43 -1.86
N GLY A 110 21.47 0.75 -1.17
CA GLY A 110 20.71 1.29 -0.05
C GLY A 110 19.57 2.23 -0.45
N ARG A 111 19.24 2.34 -1.76
CA ARG A 111 18.12 3.18 -2.22
C ARG A 111 16.82 2.39 -2.15
N GLN A 112 15.77 2.96 -1.56
CA GLN A 112 14.45 2.34 -1.61
C GLN A 112 14.00 2.17 -3.07
N ARG A 113 13.49 0.98 -3.42
CA ARG A 113 13.04 0.68 -4.78
C ARG A 113 11.99 1.65 -5.29
N LEU A 114 11.09 2.08 -4.41
CA LEU A 114 10.11 3.12 -4.71
C LEU A 114 10.00 4.06 -3.53
N GLU A 115 10.69 5.18 -3.63
CA GLU A 115 10.75 6.20 -2.59
C GLU A 115 9.69 7.27 -2.80
N ASN A 116 9.02 7.70 -1.73
CA ASN A 116 8.15 8.87 -1.74
C ASN A 116 8.98 10.14 -1.48
N LYS A 117 9.21 10.95 -2.51
CA LYS A 117 10.00 12.18 -2.40
C LYS A 117 9.19 13.35 -1.85
N SER A 118 7.96 13.51 -2.32
CA SER A 118 7.08 14.57 -1.84
C SER A 118 5.60 14.21 -1.99
N THR A 119 4.78 14.78 -1.13
CA THR A 119 3.32 14.69 -1.21
C THR A 119 2.73 16.04 -0.83
N LYS A 120 1.92 16.61 -1.73
CA LYS A 120 1.25 17.90 -1.52
C LYS A 120 -0.24 17.74 -1.77
N VAL A 121 -1.07 18.10 -0.78
CA VAL A 121 -2.53 18.16 -0.96
C VAL A 121 -2.86 19.36 -1.86
N LEU A 122 -3.53 19.10 -2.98
CA LEU A 122 -4.01 20.12 -3.92
C LEU A 122 -5.44 20.54 -3.59
N LYS A 123 -6.28 19.58 -3.19
CA LYS A 123 -7.70 19.80 -2.88
C LYS A 123 -8.17 18.80 -1.85
N LYS A 124 -9.04 19.24 -0.93
CA LYS A 124 -9.70 18.38 0.05
C LYS A 124 -11.19 18.71 0.12
N ASP A 125 -12.04 17.76 -0.27
CA ASP A 125 -13.49 17.87 -0.32
C ASP A 125 -14.13 16.71 0.47
N GLY A 126 -14.36 16.94 1.77
CA GLY A 126 -14.88 15.90 2.67
C GLY A 126 -13.96 14.65 2.67
N PRO A 127 -14.47 13.44 2.33
CA PRO A 127 -13.66 12.23 2.31
C PRO A 127 -12.72 12.14 1.10
N ARG A 128 -12.84 13.06 0.14
CA ARG A 128 -12.04 13.07 -1.07
C ARG A 128 -10.84 13.99 -0.91
N GLN A 129 -9.68 13.52 -1.34
CA GLN A 129 -8.44 14.27 -1.33
C GLN A 129 -7.77 14.13 -2.69
N THR A 130 -7.24 15.22 -3.23
CA THR A 130 -6.38 15.16 -4.41
C THR A 130 -4.98 15.56 -4.00
N THR A 131 -4.02 14.65 -4.19
CA THR A 131 -2.61 14.86 -3.87
C THR A 131 -1.76 14.87 -5.12
N LYS A 132 -0.76 15.76 -5.13
CA LYS A 132 0.37 15.69 -6.05
C LYS A 132 1.47 14.93 -5.34
N VAL A 133 1.91 13.82 -5.93
CA VAL A 133 2.92 12.94 -5.35
C VAL A 133 4.09 12.82 -6.32
N GLU A 134 5.30 12.88 -5.77
CA GLU A 134 6.53 12.59 -6.50
C GLU A 134 7.17 11.35 -5.90
N LYS A 135 7.41 10.34 -6.74
CA LYS A 135 8.10 9.13 -6.36
C LYS A 135 9.37 8.96 -7.18
N ALA A 136 10.40 8.36 -6.60
CA ALA A 136 11.60 7.95 -7.30
C ALA A 136 11.64 6.43 -7.36
N LEU A 137 11.64 5.87 -8.57
CA LEU A 137 11.81 4.44 -8.78
C LEU A 137 13.29 4.15 -9.03
N SER A 138 13.94 3.44 -8.12
CA SER A 138 15.32 2.99 -8.33
C SER A 138 15.38 2.00 -9.50
N TRP A 139 16.31 2.26 -10.41
CA TRP A 139 16.55 1.51 -11.62
C TRP A 139 17.98 1.00 -11.66
N ASN A 140 18.16 -0.33 -11.71
CA ASN A 140 19.48 -0.98 -11.77
C ASN A 140 19.52 -2.09 -12.84
N PHE A 141 19.14 -1.76 -14.08
CA PHE A 141 19.10 -2.72 -15.19
C PHE A 141 19.77 -2.14 -16.44
N LEU A 142 20.44 -3.00 -17.24
CA LEU A 142 21.22 -2.65 -18.44
C LEU A 142 22.51 -1.83 -18.19
N GLY A 143 23.21 -2.08 -17.08
CA GLY A 143 24.51 -1.41 -16.80
C GLY A 143 24.41 0.06 -16.38
N CYS A 144 23.19 0.61 -16.31
CA CYS A 144 22.93 1.93 -15.75
C CYS A 144 22.19 1.80 -14.42
N SER A 145 22.66 2.53 -13.41
CA SER A 145 21.97 2.77 -12.16
C SER A 145 21.46 4.21 -12.12
N GLY A 146 20.24 4.42 -11.65
CA GLY A 146 19.66 5.75 -11.49
C GLY A 146 18.26 5.70 -10.90
N ASP A 147 17.63 6.87 -10.79
CA ASP A 147 16.27 7.01 -10.29
C ASP A 147 15.37 7.56 -11.40
N ILE A 148 14.23 6.90 -11.62
CA ILE A 148 13.21 7.36 -12.55
C ILE A 148 12.16 8.16 -11.76
N PRO A 149 12.05 9.48 -11.95
CA PRO A 149 11.02 10.27 -11.29
C PRO A 149 9.64 9.96 -11.86
N ILE A 150 8.66 9.78 -10.97
CA ILE A 150 7.26 9.52 -11.29
C ILE A 150 6.42 10.60 -10.61
N HIS A 151 5.86 11.49 -11.42
CA HIS A 151 4.93 12.52 -10.95
C HIS A 151 3.49 12.04 -11.11
N LEU A 152 2.77 11.95 -10.00
CA LEU A 152 1.41 11.46 -9.93
C LEU A 152 0.46 12.55 -9.42
N ILE A 153 -0.75 12.57 -9.95
CA ILE A 153 -1.91 13.17 -9.31
C ILE A 153 -2.79 12.02 -8.86
N ILE A 154 -3.04 11.93 -7.56
CA ILE A 154 -3.82 10.86 -6.94
C ILE A 154 -5.12 11.47 -6.41
N HIS A 155 -6.24 10.90 -6.83
CA HIS A 155 -7.58 11.20 -6.36
C HIS A 155 -8.01 10.11 -5.39
N GLU A 156 -7.97 10.43 -4.10
CA GLU A 156 -8.18 9.54 -2.97
C GLU A 156 -9.59 9.70 -2.41
N ASN A 157 -10.14 8.63 -1.85
CA ASN A 157 -11.35 8.64 -1.05
C ASN A 157 -11.11 7.84 0.23
N HIS A 158 -10.96 8.56 1.34
CA HIS A 158 -10.53 8.02 2.62
C HIS A 158 -11.65 7.25 3.33
N LYS A 159 -12.92 7.46 2.94
CA LYS A 159 -14.07 6.71 3.46
C LYS A 159 -14.21 5.34 2.81
N ASN A 160 -13.96 5.26 1.51
CA ASN A 160 -14.16 4.03 0.74
C ASN A 160 -12.84 3.29 0.46
N LEU A 161 -11.70 3.83 0.91
CA LEU A 161 -10.35 3.30 0.70
C LEU A 161 -10.09 2.99 -0.79
N THR A 162 -10.43 3.97 -1.63
CA THR A 162 -10.21 3.91 -3.09
C THR A 162 -9.31 5.07 -3.52
N ALA A 163 -8.45 4.84 -4.50
CA ALA A 163 -7.81 5.93 -5.21
C ALA A 163 -7.71 5.67 -6.70
N LYS A 164 -7.59 6.75 -7.46
CA LYS A 164 -7.24 6.75 -8.88
C LYS A 164 -6.03 7.65 -9.07
N TYR A 165 -5.06 7.24 -9.87
CA TYR A 165 -3.89 8.06 -10.15
C TYR A 165 -3.67 8.20 -11.64
N THR A 166 -3.12 9.34 -12.02
CA THR A 166 -2.70 9.64 -13.39
C THR A 166 -1.34 10.30 -13.35
N THR A 167 -0.52 10.10 -14.37
CA THR A 167 0.64 10.94 -14.63
C THR A 167 0.31 11.98 -15.69
N LYS A 168 0.80 13.22 -15.52
CA LYS A 168 0.68 14.26 -16.55
C LYS A 168 1.83 14.25 -17.55
N LYS A 169 3.03 13.83 -17.13
CA LYS A 169 4.23 13.88 -17.95
C LYS A 169 5.24 12.86 -17.43
N MET A 170 5.45 11.79 -18.19
CA MET A 170 6.49 10.81 -17.95
C MET A 170 7.29 10.63 -19.24
N MET A 171 8.63 10.59 -19.15
CA MET A 171 9.49 10.57 -20.34
C MET A 171 9.29 9.29 -21.18
N LEU A 172 9.14 8.13 -20.51
CA LEU A 172 9.08 6.81 -21.16
C LEU A 172 7.65 6.34 -21.48
N MET A 173 6.63 6.96 -20.90
CA MET A 173 5.24 6.50 -20.98
C MET A 173 4.33 7.63 -21.48
N LYS A 174 3.54 7.34 -22.52
CA LYS A 174 2.45 8.18 -22.99
C LYS A 174 1.25 8.12 -22.04
N VAL A 175 0.93 6.93 -21.57
CA VAL A 175 -0.15 6.67 -20.62
C VAL A 175 0.46 5.98 -19.42
N PHE A 176 0.17 6.49 -18.22
CA PHE A 176 0.45 5.79 -16.97
C PHE A 176 -0.58 6.24 -15.94
N GLU A 177 -1.57 5.38 -15.73
CA GLU A 177 -2.69 5.61 -14.84
C GLU A 177 -3.08 4.33 -14.15
N GLY A 178 -3.92 4.44 -13.14
CA GLY A 178 -4.41 3.26 -12.45
C GLY A 178 -5.36 3.61 -11.34
N SER A 179 -5.77 2.56 -10.65
CA SER A 179 -6.64 2.69 -9.49
C SER A 179 -6.39 1.56 -8.51
N TRP A 180 -6.71 1.79 -7.25
CA TRP A 180 -6.77 0.74 -6.26
C TRP A 180 -7.97 0.92 -5.37
N LYS A 181 -8.46 -0.21 -4.84
CA LYS A 181 -9.53 -0.31 -3.87
C LYS A 181 -9.17 -1.35 -2.83
N VAL A 182 -9.31 -0.98 -1.56
CA VAL A 182 -9.06 -1.87 -0.42
C VAL A 182 -10.38 -2.15 0.28
N GLU A 183 -10.74 -3.42 0.39
CA GLU A 183 -11.99 -3.89 1.00
C GLU A 183 -11.69 -4.81 2.17
N PRO A 184 -12.56 -4.87 3.20
CA PRO A 184 -12.43 -5.85 4.27
C PRO A 184 -12.56 -7.28 3.74
N ASP A 185 -11.68 -8.16 4.20
CA ASP A 185 -11.74 -9.61 3.99
C ASP A 185 -11.99 -10.29 5.33
N TYR A 186 -13.17 -10.90 5.51
CA TYR A 186 -13.58 -11.51 6.78
C TYR A 186 -13.00 -12.92 6.92
N VAL A 187 -11.74 -12.99 7.36
CA VAL A 187 -10.90 -14.19 7.32
C VAL A 187 -11.51 -15.38 8.08
N ASP A 188 -12.14 -15.16 9.23
CA ASP A 188 -12.66 -16.23 10.09
C ASP A 188 -14.17 -16.45 9.91
N GLN A 189 -14.81 -15.85 8.90
CA GLN A 189 -16.27 -15.90 8.73
C GLN A 189 -16.83 -17.33 8.65
N GLU A 190 -16.10 -18.25 8.01
CA GLU A 190 -16.53 -19.64 7.85
C GLU A 190 -16.54 -20.42 9.17
N ARG A 191 -15.71 -20.02 10.13
CA ARG A 191 -15.60 -20.67 11.44
C ARG A 191 -16.50 -20.01 12.47
N LEU A 192 -16.62 -18.69 12.42
CA LEU A 192 -17.25 -17.89 13.49
C LEU A 192 -18.67 -17.43 13.18
N CYS A 193 -19.08 -17.36 11.91
CA CYS A 193 -20.33 -16.68 11.53
C CYS A 193 -21.36 -17.60 10.85
N LYS A 194 -21.10 -18.91 10.72
CA LYS A 194 -22.07 -19.83 10.12
C LYS A 194 -23.37 -19.89 10.95
N PRO A 195 -24.56 -19.87 10.30
CA PRO A 195 -24.78 -20.03 8.86
C PRO A 195 -24.79 -18.73 8.03
N ARG A 196 -24.65 -17.54 8.61
CA ARG A 196 -24.81 -16.25 7.90
C ARG A 196 -23.48 -15.64 7.49
N LEU A 197 -23.28 -15.38 6.20
CA LEU A 197 -22.12 -14.64 5.72
C LEU A 197 -22.27 -13.14 6.04
N PRO A 198 -21.31 -12.53 6.75
CA PRO A 198 -21.35 -11.11 7.08
C PRO A 198 -21.14 -10.25 5.83
N LYS A 199 -21.98 -9.22 5.66
CA LYS A 199 -21.85 -8.25 4.56
C LYS A 199 -21.16 -6.95 4.98
N SER A 200 -20.96 -6.74 6.27
CA SER A 200 -20.34 -5.53 6.82
C SER A 200 -19.46 -5.83 8.03
N ARG A 201 -18.53 -4.91 8.36
CA ARG A 201 -17.68 -5.05 9.56
C ARG A 201 -18.51 -5.14 10.84
N LYS A 202 -19.62 -4.40 10.91
CA LYS A 202 -20.56 -4.44 12.03
C LYS A 202 -21.20 -5.82 12.19
N GLU A 203 -21.70 -6.40 11.11
CA GLU A 203 -22.25 -7.76 11.13
C GLU A 203 -21.17 -8.78 11.50
N TYR A 204 -19.96 -8.65 10.95
CA TYR A 204 -18.84 -9.54 11.25
C TYR A 204 -18.44 -9.46 12.73
N LYS A 205 -18.40 -8.27 13.31
CA LYS A 205 -18.11 -8.05 14.73
C LYS A 205 -19.13 -8.75 15.62
N ILE A 206 -20.41 -8.66 15.28
CA ILE A 206 -21.48 -9.32 16.03
C ILE A 206 -21.34 -10.83 15.95
N CYS A 207 -21.26 -11.41 14.74
CA CYS A 207 -21.22 -12.87 14.61
C CYS A 207 -19.90 -13.48 15.11
N SER A 208 -18.78 -12.78 14.98
CA SER A 208 -17.49 -13.26 15.48
C SER A 208 -17.24 -13.00 16.97
N GLY A 209 -18.18 -12.38 17.68
CA GLY A 209 -17.96 -11.91 19.06
C GLY A 209 -16.79 -10.91 19.18
N GLY A 210 -16.45 -10.24 18.08
CA GLY A 210 -15.30 -9.33 17.99
C GLY A 210 -13.93 -10.00 18.08
N GLN A 211 -13.85 -11.32 17.87
CA GLN A 211 -12.60 -12.10 17.87
C GLN A 211 -12.10 -12.44 16.46
N GLY A 212 -12.92 -12.24 15.43
CA GLY A 212 -12.56 -12.52 14.05
C GLY A 212 -11.54 -11.54 13.48
N LYS A 213 -10.57 -12.03 12.72
CA LYS A 213 -9.60 -11.20 12.00
C LYS A 213 -10.27 -10.54 10.79
N VAL A 214 -10.03 -9.25 10.61
CA VAL A 214 -10.41 -8.49 9.41
C VAL A 214 -9.14 -8.25 8.60
N GLY A 215 -9.00 -8.97 7.49
CA GLY A 215 -7.94 -8.77 6.51
C GLY A 215 -8.33 -7.75 5.46
N SER A 216 -7.50 -7.65 4.43
CA SER A 216 -7.71 -6.74 3.31
C SER A 216 -7.72 -7.50 2.00
N LYS A 217 -8.72 -7.26 1.17
CA LYS A 217 -8.73 -7.59 -0.26
C LYS A 217 -8.40 -6.33 -1.04
N VAL A 218 -7.33 -6.38 -1.82
CA VAL A 218 -6.91 -5.27 -2.69
C VAL A 218 -7.22 -5.63 -4.14
N THR A 219 -7.89 -4.71 -4.82
CA THR A 219 -8.10 -4.76 -6.28
C THR A 219 -7.41 -3.55 -6.87
N MET A 220 -6.51 -3.76 -7.83
CA MET A 220 -5.73 -2.70 -8.46
C MET A 220 -5.74 -2.86 -9.98
N GLU A 221 -5.84 -1.72 -10.66
CA GLU A 221 -5.65 -1.61 -12.11
C GLU A 221 -4.45 -0.70 -12.37
N GLN A 222 -3.59 -1.12 -13.31
CA GLN A 222 -2.54 -0.26 -13.84
C GLN A 222 -2.58 -0.32 -15.37
N ILE A 223 -2.79 0.84 -15.98
CA ILE A 223 -2.86 1.01 -17.42
C ILE A 223 -1.65 1.82 -17.84
N PHE A 224 -0.90 1.31 -18.80
CA PHE A 224 0.25 2.04 -19.33
C PHE A 224 0.49 1.80 -20.80
N GLN A 225 1.10 2.78 -21.44
CA GLN A 225 1.48 2.74 -22.84
C GLN A 225 2.84 3.44 -22.99
N PRO A 226 3.86 2.77 -23.56
CA PRO A 226 5.12 3.43 -23.91
C PRO A 226 4.90 4.65 -24.82
N SER A 227 5.80 5.64 -24.74
CA SER A 227 5.80 6.80 -25.64
C SER A 227 5.81 6.38 -27.12
N SER A 228 5.25 7.19 -28.03
CA SER A 228 4.99 6.80 -29.42
C SER A 228 6.19 6.17 -30.14
N LEU A 229 7.39 6.76 -30.01
CA LEU A 229 8.63 6.24 -30.61
C LEU A 229 9.10 4.91 -29.99
N LEU A 230 8.71 4.64 -28.74
CA LEU A 230 9.07 3.46 -27.95
C LEU A 230 7.96 2.38 -27.97
N ASN A 231 6.83 2.65 -28.61
CA ASN A 231 5.65 1.78 -28.62
C ASN A 231 5.64 0.77 -29.79
N LEU A 232 6.74 0.70 -30.55
CA LEU A 232 6.95 -0.27 -31.63
C LEU A 232 7.79 -1.47 -31.16
N PRO A 233 7.52 -2.70 -31.61
CA PRO A 233 8.40 -3.84 -31.39
C PRO A 233 9.79 -3.62 -32.02
N PRO A 234 10.87 -4.21 -31.45
CA PRO A 234 10.91 -5.01 -30.23
C PRO A 234 10.99 -4.17 -28.93
N VAL A 235 11.30 -2.88 -29.04
CA VAL A 235 11.52 -1.96 -27.89
C VAL A 235 10.32 -1.93 -26.95
N SER A 236 9.10 -1.85 -27.51
CA SER A 236 7.88 -1.85 -26.71
C SER A 236 7.70 -3.11 -25.88
N TRP A 237 8.15 -4.26 -26.35
CA TRP A 237 8.07 -5.52 -25.60
C TRP A 237 8.99 -5.50 -24.38
N ILE A 238 10.20 -4.95 -24.55
CA ILE A 238 11.17 -4.79 -23.46
C ILE A 238 10.60 -3.85 -22.39
N ILE A 239 10.13 -2.66 -22.78
CA ILE A 239 9.59 -1.68 -21.82
C ILE A 239 8.40 -2.27 -21.07
N ARG A 240 7.44 -2.89 -21.78
CA ARG A 240 6.28 -3.54 -21.15
C ARG A 240 6.71 -4.66 -20.20
N GLY A 241 7.65 -5.50 -20.63
CA GLY A 241 8.19 -6.59 -19.83
C GLY A 241 8.82 -6.09 -18.54
N ILE A 242 9.62 -5.02 -18.61
CA ILE A 242 10.24 -4.43 -17.44
C ILE A 242 9.18 -3.80 -16.52
N THR A 243 8.23 -3.02 -17.05
CA THR A 243 7.17 -2.42 -16.23
C THR A 243 6.35 -3.49 -15.49
N ILE A 244 5.95 -4.58 -16.16
CA ILE A 244 5.23 -5.70 -15.54
C ILE A 244 6.08 -6.36 -14.45
N ARG A 245 7.36 -6.60 -14.73
CA ARG A 245 8.29 -7.21 -13.77
C ARG A 245 8.48 -6.32 -12.54
N THR A 246 8.70 -5.02 -12.73
CA THR A 246 8.84 -4.05 -11.65
C THR A 246 7.58 -3.99 -10.79
N THR A 247 6.39 -3.91 -11.41
CA THR A 247 5.12 -3.94 -10.64
C THR A 247 5.00 -5.21 -9.80
N LYS A 248 5.34 -6.40 -10.35
CA LYS A 248 5.34 -7.65 -9.57
C LYS A 248 6.31 -7.62 -8.39
N ILE A 249 7.49 -7.03 -8.55
CA ILE A 249 8.48 -6.89 -7.48
C ILE A 249 7.95 -5.96 -6.38
N LEU A 250 7.37 -4.83 -6.74
CA LEU A 250 6.80 -3.87 -5.78
C LEU A 250 5.63 -4.48 -4.99
N LEU A 251 4.75 -5.25 -5.64
CA LEU A 251 3.68 -5.99 -4.97
C LEU A 251 4.23 -7.00 -3.95
N GLU A 252 5.36 -7.61 -4.27
CA GLU A 252 5.99 -8.59 -3.39
C GLU A 252 6.71 -7.95 -2.21
N ASP A 253 7.20 -6.72 -2.37
CA ASP A 253 7.71 -5.92 -1.26
C ASP A 253 6.56 -5.50 -0.33
N LEU A 254 5.41 -5.06 -0.87
CA LEU A 254 4.20 -4.78 -0.08
C LEU A 254 3.74 -6.01 0.72
N ARG A 255 3.74 -7.20 0.11
CA ARG A 255 3.40 -8.46 0.79
C ARG A 255 4.33 -8.76 1.98
N LYS A 256 5.64 -8.54 1.79
CA LYS A 256 6.63 -8.73 2.84
C LYS A 256 6.51 -7.68 3.94
N ALA A 257 6.29 -6.42 3.58
CA ALA A 257 6.04 -5.34 4.54
C ALA A 257 4.80 -5.64 5.40
N GLY A 258 3.71 -6.13 4.78
CA GLY A 258 2.52 -6.54 5.51
C GLY A 258 2.77 -7.66 6.52
N THR A 259 3.63 -8.62 6.16
CA THR A 259 4.10 -9.67 7.08
C THR A 259 4.94 -9.09 8.22
N SER A 260 5.86 -8.17 7.93
CA SER A 260 6.69 -7.52 8.96
C SER A 260 5.85 -6.73 9.96
N LEU A 261 4.85 -5.98 9.50
CA LEU A 261 3.95 -5.19 10.36
C LEU A 261 3.16 -6.05 11.37
N ARG A 262 2.87 -7.31 11.02
CA ARG A 262 2.23 -8.28 11.93
C ARG A 262 3.16 -8.86 12.98
N LYS A 263 4.48 -8.81 12.76
CA LYS A 263 5.48 -9.42 13.67
C LYS A 263 5.94 -8.48 14.78
N VAL A 264 5.77 -7.17 14.60
CA VAL A 264 6.08 -6.13 15.60
C VAL A 264 5.04 -6.14 16.70
#